data_AF-A0A0G0DA82-F1
#
_entry.id   AF-A0A0G0DA82-F1
#
_cell.length_a   1.000
_cell.length_b   1.000
_cell.length_c   1.000
_cell.angle_alpha   90.00
_cell.angle_beta   90.00
_cell.angle_gamma   90.00
#
_symmetry.space_group_name_H-M   'P 1'
#
loop_
_entity.id
_entity.type
_entity.pdbx_description
1 polymer ?
#
loop_
_entity_poly.entity_id
_entity_poly.type
_entity_poly.pdbx_seq_one_letter_code
_entity_poly.pdbx_strand_id
1 'polypeptide(L)'
;MNFDTLGRIIFLDRYSIKEKKDDIETGDLVIVITKEDRKYPKKDLGVIKKMLDDGRVVLHMVTGIYADQENNFEFTQELRKCDKPIESIDDAHRRVAKAVASMEKTDEKKSQYLEEFFEQLNKKYIQPAGRIMTGANVDGKDHYTGNLTLFNCYVIPNPADSRRGIIQDTLYQMVEIMSRGGGVGMSLSALRPHYAYVKGVHGKSSGSVSWGGLFSYTTALIEQGGSRRGALMLMQWDWHPDVLEFIESKTQVGMIENANISVMISDDFMTALKHDQYWNLEFPDYENPTYSEIYHQTWAGDLQAWKKMGYPTKVYKTIKARELWNKIIASAHKSAEPGIVFMERYNKLSNSYYFNKIIATNPCGEQGLPGWGVCNLGHLYLASFAENIGEDATGPVYKMNWDALKKSARLLTRFLDNVIDLTPYHFKENEDNQKSERRVGGGTLGLGELLIKLRMRYGSDESLEFIDKIYSAITQEMYKASADLAQEKGAFPKFEADKFLESGFMKTMPDEVRKAIREKGIRNVTLTTQAPTGTVGSMLGRIFCLCHGLKSDGSHQSPGSCTMLD
;
A
#
# COMPACT_ATOMS: atom_id res chain seq x y z
N MET A 1 3.15 -25.93 6.28
CA MET A 1 3.04 -25.01 7.43
C MET A 1 1.59 -24.60 7.59
N ASN A 2 0.86 -25.18 8.54
CA ASN A 2 -0.54 -24.80 8.77
C ASN A 2 -0.62 -23.39 9.37
N PHE A 3 -1.71 -22.66 9.09
CA PHE A 3 -2.03 -21.44 9.82
C PHE A 3 -2.29 -21.76 11.29
N ASP A 4 -1.78 -20.94 12.20
CA ASP A 4 -2.11 -21.02 13.62
C ASP A 4 -3.57 -20.57 13.85
N THR A 5 -4.05 -20.66 15.08
CA THR A 5 -5.44 -20.37 15.42
C THR A 5 -5.84 -18.95 15.02
N LEU A 6 -5.01 -17.95 15.34
CA LEU A 6 -5.28 -16.55 14.99
C LEU A 6 -5.25 -16.34 13.48
N GLY A 7 -4.29 -16.92 12.80
CA GLY A 7 -4.14 -16.88 11.35
C GLY A 7 -5.35 -17.45 10.61
N ARG A 8 -5.91 -18.56 11.11
CA ARG A 8 -7.15 -19.15 10.59
C ARG A 8 -8.34 -18.21 10.74
N ILE A 9 -8.52 -17.58 11.91
CA ILE A 9 -9.60 -16.61 12.14
C ILE A 9 -9.45 -15.43 11.17
N ILE A 10 -8.25 -14.85 11.09
CA ILE A 10 -8.00 -13.70 10.21
C ILE A 10 -8.26 -14.07 8.76
N PHE A 11 -7.82 -15.25 8.32
CA PHE A 11 -8.00 -15.69 6.94
C PHE A 11 -9.48 -15.83 6.59
N LEU A 12 -10.24 -16.58 7.39
CA LEU A 12 -11.66 -16.81 7.13
C LEU A 12 -12.47 -15.52 7.28
N ASP A 13 -12.17 -14.65 8.24
CA ASP A 13 -12.92 -13.40 8.36
C ASP A 13 -12.69 -12.44 7.19
N ARG A 14 -11.46 -12.40 6.65
CA ARG A 14 -11.05 -11.34 5.71
C ARG A 14 -10.95 -11.77 4.26
N TYR A 15 -10.70 -13.04 3.98
CA TYR A 15 -10.28 -13.50 2.65
C TYR A 15 -11.16 -14.60 2.06
N SER A 16 -11.93 -15.34 2.86
CA SER A 16 -12.92 -16.28 2.30
C SER A 16 -14.21 -15.57 1.88
N ILE A 17 -14.86 -16.11 0.86
CA ILE A 17 -16.23 -15.74 0.50
C ILE A 17 -17.17 -16.21 1.63
N LYS A 18 -18.17 -15.38 1.93
CA LYS A 18 -19.16 -15.61 2.98
C LYS A 18 -20.54 -15.77 2.37
N GLU A 19 -21.35 -16.66 2.92
CA GLU A 19 -22.73 -16.89 2.50
C GLU A 19 -23.69 -15.80 3.00
N LYS A 20 -24.90 -15.77 2.44
CA LYS A 20 -25.98 -14.98 3.04
C LYS A 20 -26.40 -15.64 4.36
N LYS A 21 -26.88 -14.82 5.28
CA LYS A 21 -27.25 -15.24 6.64
C LYS A 21 -28.37 -16.27 6.69
N ASP A 22 -29.22 -16.27 5.66
CA ASP A 22 -30.40 -17.12 5.58
C ASP A 22 -30.04 -18.60 5.30
N ASP A 23 -28.80 -18.87 4.90
CA ASP A 23 -28.30 -20.21 4.53
C ASP A 23 -27.46 -20.86 5.65
N ILE A 24 -27.55 -20.33 6.88
CA ILE A 24 -26.80 -20.81 8.05
C ILE A 24 -27.61 -21.87 8.81
N GLU A 25 -27.03 -23.06 8.96
CA GLU A 25 -27.68 -24.23 9.56
C GLU A 25 -26.91 -24.82 10.75
N THR A 26 -27.52 -25.79 11.45
CA THR A 26 -26.84 -26.52 12.53
C THR A 26 -25.73 -27.41 11.96
N GLY A 27 -24.54 -27.32 12.55
CA GLY A 27 -23.33 -27.99 12.07
C GLY A 27 -22.37 -27.08 11.29
N ASP A 28 -22.80 -25.88 10.91
CA ASP A 28 -21.96 -24.94 10.17
C ASP A 28 -20.90 -24.29 11.06
N LEU A 29 -19.69 -24.15 10.51
CA LEU A 29 -18.65 -23.29 11.06
C LEU A 29 -18.97 -21.83 10.73
N VAL A 30 -18.97 -20.96 11.73
CA VAL A 30 -19.23 -19.53 11.57
C VAL A 30 -18.19 -18.67 12.28
N ILE A 31 -18.00 -17.46 11.77
CA ILE A 31 -17.30 -16.37 12.42
C ILE A 31 -18.34 -15.60 13.23
N VAL A 32 -18.18 -15.58 14.55
CA VAL A 32 -19.16 -14.99 15.48
C VAL A 32 -18.54 -13.79 16.21
N ILE A 33 -19.33 -12.72 16.36
CA ILE A 33 -18.95 -11.59 17.22
C ILE A 33 -19.13 -12.01 18.69
N THR A 34 -18.03 -12.11 19.42
CA THR A 34 -18.02 -12.51 20.85
C THR A 34 -17.97 -11.32 21.79
N LYS A 35 -17.43 -10.19 21.33
CA LYS A 35 -17.46 -8.92 22.06
C LYS A 35 -17.85 -7.78 21.13
N GLU A 36 -18.92 -7.10 21.49
CA GLU A 36 -19.40 -5.95 20.75
C GLU A 36 -18.56 -4.72 21.04
N ASP A 37 -18.08 -4.09 19.98
CA ASP A 37 -17.45 -2.78 20.02
C ASP A 37 -17.79 -2.09 18.71
N ARG A 38 -18.20 -0.82 18.78
CA ARG A 38 -18.64 -0.06 17.60
C ARG A 38 -17.51 0.19 16.61
N LYS A 39 -16.26 0.20 17.07
CA LYS A 39 -15.05 0.43 16.26
C LYS A 39 -14.29 -0.88 15.98
N TYR A 40 -14.19 -1.78 16.95
CA TYR A 40 -13.32 -2.96 16.88
C TYR A 40 -13.99 -4.22 17.47
N PRO A 41 -15.04 -4.77 16.83
CA PRO A 41 -15.71 -5.96 17.34
C PRO A 41 -14.72 -7.14 17.40
N LYS A 42 -14.77 -7.91 18.49
CA LYS A 42 -14.00 -9.15 18.61
C LYS A 42 -14.76 -10.27 17.92
N LYS A 43 -14.07 -10.99 17.03
CA LYS A 43 -14.61 -12.12 16.28
C LYS A 43 -13.81 -13.37 16.61
N ASP A 44 -14.52 -14.47 16.79
CA ASP A 44 -13.96 -15.80 17.04
C ASP A 44 -14.71 -16.84 16.16
N LEU A 45 -14.19 -18.05 16.04
CA LEU A 45 -14.81 -19.17 15.33
C LEU A 45 -15.63 -20.06 16.28
N GLY A 46 -16.80 -20.47 15.82
CA GLY A 46 -17.66 -21.45 16.49
C GLY A 46 -18.45 -22.29 15.50
N VAL A 47 -18.92 -23.45 15.94
CA VAL A 47 -19.80 -24.35 15.16
C VAL A 47 -21.21 -24.25 15.73
N ILE A 48 -22.22 -24.06 14.89
CA ILE A 48 -23.61 -23.96 15.35
C ILE A 48 -24.07 -25.32 15.87
N LYS A 49 -24.38 -25.38 17.17
CA LYS A 49 -24.89 -26.57 17.84
C LYS A 49 -26.41 -26.63 17.82
N LYS A 50 -27.06 -25.47 17.97
CA LYS A 50 -28.52 -25.37 18.01
C LYS A 50 -29.01 -23.99 17.59
N MET A 51 -30.04 -23.96 16.76
CA MET A 51 -30.82 -22.75 16.45
C MET A 51 -31.96 -22.61 17.47
N LEU A 52 -32.20 -21.40 17.98
CA LEU A 52 -33.28 -21.09 18.92
C LEU A 52 -34.40 -20.34 18.21
N ASP A 53 -35.64 -20.54 18.66
CA ASP A 53 -36.84 -19.96 18.04
C ASP A 53 -36.90 -18.42 18.11
N ASP A 54 -36.08 -17.81 18.98
CA ASP A 54 -35.97 -16.35 19.15
C ASP A 54 -34.89 -15.70 18.26
N GLY A 55 -34.33 -16.45 17.30
CA GLY A 55 -33.31 -15.96 16.35
C GLY A 55 -31.89 -15.95 16.91
N ARG A 56 -31.66 -16.54 18.08
CA ARG A 56 -30.32 -16.79 18.63
C ARG A 56 -29.81 -18.18 18.25
N VAL A 57 -28.51 -18.36 18.34
CA VAL A 57 -27.82 -19.63 18.10
C VAL A 57 -26.92 -19.97 19.28
N VAL A 58 -26.86 -21.25 19.62
CA VAL A 58 -25.89 -21.81 20.56
C VAL A 58 -24.74 -22.36 19.73
N LEU A 59 -23.54 -21.86 19.98
CA LEU A 59 -22.31 -22.25 19.30
C LEU A 59 -21.44 -23.10 20.22
N HIS A 60 -20.81 -24.12 19.64
CA HIS A 60 -19.61 -24.74 20.18
C HIS A 60 -18.38 -23.95 19.73
N MET A 61 -17.74 -23.23 20.64
CA MET A 61 -16.66 -22.30 20.34
C MET A 61 -15.35 -23.05 20.11
N VAL A 62 -14.73 -22.79 18.95
CA VAL A 62 -13.44 -23.37 18.55
C VAL A 62 -12.28 -22.48 19.02
N THR A 63 -12.53 -21.18 19.12
CA THR A 63 -11.53 -20.17 19.48
C THR A 63 -12.12 -19.11 20.40
N GLY A 64 -11.25 -18.33 21.05
CA GLY A 64 -11.67 -17.23 21.92
C GLY A 64 -11.81 -17.65 23.39
N ILE A 65 -12.29 -16.72 24.22
CA ILE A 65 -12.38 -16.91 25.68
C ILE A 65 -13.47 -17.91 26.11
N TYR A 66 -14.31 -18.33 25.18
CA TYR A 66 -15.38 -19.29 25.41
C TYR A 66 -15.00 -20.69 24.94
N ALA A 67 -13.82 -20.87 24.34
CA ALA A 67 -13.30 -22.16 23.89
C ALA A 67 -12.50 -22.85 24.99
N ASP A 68 -13.12 -23.02 26.16
CA ASP A 68 -12.51 -23.66 27.32
C ASP A 68 -13.50 -24.56 28.08
N GLN A 69 -12.97 -25.32 29.04
CA GLN A 69 -13.75 -26.25 29.86
C GLN A 69 -14.68 -25.53 30.85
N GLU A 70 -14.32 -24.33 31.32
CA GLU A 70 -15.12 -23.56 32.29
C GLU A 70 -16.44 -23.09 31.67
N ASN A 71 -16.40 -22.71 30.39
CA ASN A 71 -17.56 -22.33 29.60
C ASN A 71 -18.24 -23.52 28.91
N ASN A 72 -17.77 -24.75 29.15
CA ASN A 72 -18.22 -25.96 28.44
C ASN A 72 -18.17 -25.81 26.90
N PHE A 73 -17.26 -24.97 26.40
CA PHE A 73 -17.16 -24.58 25.00
C PHE A 73 -18.44 -23.95 24.41
N GLU A 74 -19.39 -23.47 25.19
CA GLU A 74 -20.66 -22.94 24.69
C GLU A 74 -20.74 -21.42 24.75
N PHE A 75 -21.25 -20.81 23.68
CA PHE A 75 -21.56 -19.39 23.61
C PHE A 75 -22.88 -19.17 22.87
N THR A 76 -23.70 -18.22 23.32
CA THR A 76 -24.98 -17.90 22.67
C THR A 76 -24.92 -16.50 22.07
N GLN A 77 -25.30 -16.37 20.80
CA GLN A 77 -25.30 -15.09 20.08
C GLN A 77 -26.48 -14.99 19.12
N GLU A 78 -26.87 -13.77 18.74
CA GLU A 78 -27.85 -13.54 17.67
C GLU A 78 -27.30 -14.03 16.32
N LEU A 79 -28.12 -14.72 15.52
CA LEU A 79 -27.72 -15.22 14.20
C LEU A 79 -27.19 -14.10 13.30
N ARG A 80 -27.75 -12.89 13.41
CA ARG A 80 -27.32 -11.72 12.61
C ARG A 80 -25.87 -11.29 12.83
N LYS A 81 -25.21 -11.78 13.89
CA LYS A 81 -23.81 -11.52 14.26
C LYS A 81 -22.87 -12.70 13.92
N CYS A 82 -23.36 -13.66 13.15
CA CYS A 82 -22.61 -14.78 12.63
C CYS A 82 -22.47 -14.64 11.10
N ASP A 83 -21.26 -14.91 10.59
CA ASP A 83 -20.97 -15.01 9.16
C ASP A 83 -20.47 -16.43 8.85
N LYS A 84 -21.03 -17.11 7.85
CA LYS A 84 -20.59 -18.43 7.41
C LYS A 84 -19.57 -18.32 6.27
N PRO A 85 -18.28 -18.65 6.49
CA PRO A 85 -17.34 -18.82 5.39
C PRO A 85 -17.69 -20.08 4.57
N ILE A 86 -17.75 -19.97 3.25
CA ILE A 86 -18.08 -21.10 2.34
C ILE A 86 -16.85 -21.72 1.69
N GLU A 87 -15.66 -21.17 1.97
CA GLU A 87 -14.39 -21.64 1.41
C GLU A 87 -13.47 -22.12 2.52
N SER A 88 -12.79 -23.25 2.29
CA SER A 88 -11.57 -23.55 3.03
C SER A 88 -10.43 -22.61 2.60
N ILE A 89 -9.32 -22.64 3.34
CA ILE A 89 -8.11 -21.88 2.97
C ILE A 89 -7.59 -22.33 1.60
N ASP A 90 -7.62 -23.63 1.33
CA ASP A 90 -7.17 -24.20 0.05
C ASP A 90 -8.12 -23.81 -1.09
N ASP A 91 -9.44 -23.78 -0.85
CA ASP A 91 -10.41 -23.31 -1.84
C ASP A 91 -10.20 -21.83 -2.18
N ALA A 92 -9.97 -21.00 -1.16
CA ALA A 92 -9.67 -19.58 -1.36
C ALA A 92 -8.35 -19.38 -2.13
N HIS A 93 -7.30 -20.14 -1.82
CA HIS A 93 -6.06 -20.12 -2.61
C HIS A 93 -6.29 -20.56 -4.05
N ARG A 94 -7.08 -21.62 -4.27
CA ARG A 94 -7.41 -22.11 -5.62
C ARG A 94 -8.24 -21.09 -6.39
N ARG A 95 -9.19 -20.41 -5.75
CA ARG A 95 -9.97 -19.31 -6.33
C ARG A 95 -9.05 -18.18 -6.80
N VAL A 96 -8.17 -17.70 -5.92
CA VAL A 96 -7.24 -16.61 -6.26
C VAL A 96 -6.31 -17.03 -7.40
N ALA A 97 -5.73 -18.23 -7.34
CA ALA A 97 -4.87 -18.77 -8.38
C ALA A 97 -5.60 -18.87 -9.73
N LYS A 98 -6.82 -19.42 -9.74
CA LYS A 98 -7.67 -19.54 -10.94
C LYS A 98 -7.99 -18.17 -11.54
N ALA A 99 -8.41 -17.21 -10.71
CA ALA A 99 -8.78 -15.87 -11.16
C ALA A 99 -7.58 -15.14 -11.79
N VAL A 100 -6.38 -15.26 -11.22
CA VAL A 100 -5.18 -14.61 -11.78
C VAL A 100 -4.65 -15.36 -13.01
N ALA A 101 -4.75 -16.69 -13.04
CA ALA A 101 -4.35 -17.49 -14.19
C ALA A 101 -5.29 -17.33 -15.39
N SER A 102 -6.56 -16.93 -15.19
CA SER A 102 -7.52 -16.77 -16.30
C SER A 102 -7.13 -15.65 -17.29
N MET A 103 -6.23 -14.75 -16.90
CA MET A 103 -5.66 -13.70 -17.77
C MET A 103 -4.57 -14.23 -18.71
N GLU A 104 -4.23 -15.51 -18.65
CA GLU A 104 -3.35 -16.16 -19.61
C GLU A 104 -4.05 -16.42 -20.95
N LYS A 105 -3.28 -16.34 -22.05
CA LYS A 105 -3.82 -16.31 -23.41
C LYS A 105 -4.36 -17.66 -23.90
N THR A 106 -3.81 -18.78 -23.44
CA THR A 106 -4.18 -20.13 -23.90
C THR A 106 -4.58 -21.00 -22.72
N ASP A 107 -5.46 -21.97 -22.95
CA ASP A 107 -5.97 -22.84 -21.89
C ASP A 107 -4.86 -23.71 -21.26
N GLU A 108 -3.81 -24.05 -22.01
CA GLU A 108 -2.62 -24.72 -21.48
C GLU A 108 -1.89 -23.83 -20.48
N LYS A 109 -1.69 -22.55 -20.79
CA LYS A 109 -1.06 -21.59 -19.88
C LYS A 109 -1.95 -21.27 -18.68
N LYS A 110 -3.27 -21.15 -18.87
CA LYS A 110 -4.22 -21.00 -17.76
C LYS A 110 -4.09 -22.17 -16.79
N SER A 111 -4.09 -23.40 -17.30
CA SER A 111 -3.96 -24.61 -16.48
C SER A 111 -2.61 -24.71 -15.79
N GLN A 112 -1.52 -24.44 -16.53
CA GLN A 112 -0.15 -24.44 -15.98
C GLN A 112 -0.01 -23.43 -14.84
N TYR A 113 -0.36 -22.16 -15.09
CA TYR A 113 -0.16 -21.10 -14.10
C TYR A 113 -1.16 -21.16 -12.95
N LEU A 114 -2.35 -21.75 -13.14
CA LEU A 114 -3.24 -22.06 -12.02
C LEU A 114 -2.53 -22.97 -11.02
N GLU A 115 -1.98 -24.09 -11.47
CA GLU A 115 -1.31 -25.04 -10.58
C GLU A 115 -0.02 -24.47 -9.99
N GLU A 116 0.78 -23.74 -10.78
CA GLU A 116 1.98 -23.06 -10.26
C GLU A 116 1.63 -22.01 -9.20
N PHE A 117 0.65 -21.13 -9.46
CA PHE A 117 0.23 -20.12 -8.48
C PHE A 117 -0.39 -20.76 -7.24
N PHE A 118 -1.23 -21.78 -7.42
CA PHE A 118 -1.83 -22.51 -6.30
C PHE A 118 -0.74 -23.14 -5.41
N GLU A 119 0.28 -23.76 -6.01
CA GLU A 119 1.42 -24.31 -5.27
C GLU A 119 2.16 -23.22 -4.48
N GLN A 120 2.43 -22.06 -5.09
CA GLN A 120 3.10 -20.94 -4.42
C GLN A 120 2.33 -20.40 -3.21
N LEU A 121 1.00 -20.29 -3.34
CA LEU A 121 0.11 -19.83 -2.26
C LEU A 121 0.05 -20.87 -1.13
N ASN A 122 -0.10 -22.15 -1.47
CA ASN A 122 -0.20 -23.23 -0.48
C ASN A 122 1.12 -23.43 0.29
N LYS A 123 2.26 -23.34 -0.40
CA LYS A 123 3.59 -23.33 0.24
C LYS A 123 3.90 -22.03 1.00
N LYS A 124 3.04 -21.01 0.87
CA LYS A 124 3.20 -19.67 1.44
C LYS A 124 4.44 -18.93 0.92
N TYR A 125 4.96 -19.32 -0.24
CA TYR A 125 6.09 -18.64 -0.87
C TYR A 125 5.68 -17.25 -1.37
N ILE A 126 4.49 -17.17 -1.96
CA ILE A 126 3.85 -15.92 -2.38
C ILE A 126 2.66 -15.65 -1.46
N GLN A 127 2.57 -14.42 -0.98
CA GLN A 127 1.43 -13.88 -0.25
C GLN A 127 0.91 -12.63 -0.99
N PRO A 128 -0.20 -12.73 -1.74
CA PRO A 128 -0.83 -11.57 -2.35
C PRO A 128 -1.29 -10.57 -1.29
N ALA A 129 -1.35 -9.29 -1.64
CA ALA A 129 -1.88 -8.29 -0.74
C ALA A 129 -3.38 -8.52 -0.48
N GLY A 130 -3.87 -7.97 0.62
CA GLY A 130 -5.22 -8.28 1.12
C GLY A 130 -6.35 -8.04 0.11
N ARG A 131 -6.24 -7.04 -0.78
CA ARG A 131 -7.26 -6.76 -1.80
C ARG A 131 -7.33 -7.85 -2.87
N ILE A 132 -6.19 -8.37 -3.30
CA ILE A 132 -6.14 -9.52 -4.21
C ILE A 132 -6.73 -10.76 -3.53
N MET A 133 -6.34 -11.03 -2.28
CA MET A 133 -6.86 -12.18 -1.52
C MET A 133 -8.38 -12.15 -1.38
N THR A 134 -8.96 -10.99 -1.02
CA THR A 134 -10.40 -10.83 -0.85
C THR A 134 -11.15 -10.81 -2.19
N GLY A 135 -10.63 -10.10 -3.19
CA GLY A 135 -11.40 -9.74 -4.39
C GLY A 135 -11.22 -10.67 -5.59
N ALA A 136 -10.07 -11.34 -5.73
CA ALA A 136 -9.77 -12.12 -6.93
C ALA A 136 -10.73 -13.32 -7.05
N ASN A 137 -11.71 -13.19 -7.93
CA ASN A 137 -12.70 -14.21 -8.24
C ASN A 137 -13.23 -14.03 -9.66
N VAL A 138 -13.52 -15.13 -10.35
CA VAL A 138 -14.07 -15.14 -11.71
C VAL A 138 -15.23 -16.11 -11.85
N ASP A 139 -16.17 -15.83 -12.74
CA ASP A 139 -17.29 -16.72 -13.06
C ASP A 139 -16.86 -17.91 -13.94
N GLY A 140 -17.83 -18.73 -14.37
CA GLY A 140 -17.57 -19.86 -15.27
C GLY A 140 -17.08 -19.48 -16.67
N LYS A 141 -17.03 -18.19 -17.01
CA LYS A 141 -16.55 -17.63 -18.28
C LYS A 141 -15.33 -16.73 -18.08
N ASP A 142 -14.63 -16.86 -16.95
CA ASP A 142 -13.45 -16.08 -16.58
C ASP A 142 -13.70 -14.57 -16.38
N HIS A 143 -14.96 -14.13 -16.23
CA HIS A 143 -15.24 -12.72 -15.93
C HIS A 143 -15.12 -12.42 -14.45
N TYR A 144 -14.47 -11.30 -14.11
CA TYR A 144 -14.37 -10.83 -12.73
C TYR A 144 -15.75 -10.60 -12.11
N THR A 145 -16.00 -11.15 -10.92
CA THR A 145 -17.34 -11.12 -10.29
C THR A 145 -17.51 -10.05 -9.22
N GLY A 146 -16.44 -9.36 -8.85
CA GLY A 146 -16.45 -8.38 -7.77
C GLY A 146 -16.72 -6.95 -8.27
N ASN A 147 -17.09 -6.07 -7.34
CA ASN A 147 -17.08 -4.61 -7.55
C ASN A 147 -15.88 -3.92 -6.86
N LEU A 148 -15.07 -4.68 -6.12
CA LEU A 148 -13.87 -4.18 -5.46
C LEU A 148 -12.71 -4.17 -6.46
N THR A 149 -11.85 -3.17 -6.36
CA THR A 149 -10.55 -3.21 -7.04
C THR A 149 -9.60 -4.18 -6.33
N LEU A 150 -8.70 -4.77 -7.10
CA LEU A 150 -7.62 -5.60 -6.57
C LEU A 150 -6.40 -4.77 -6.14
N PHE A 151 -6.37 -3.47 -6.44
CA PHE A 151 -5.31 -2.57 -6.02
C PHE A 151 -5.52 -2.04 -4.60
N ASN A 152 -4.42 -1.88 -3.88
CA ASN A 152 -4.46 -1.51 -2.47
C ASN A 152 -4.64 0.00 -2.26
N CYS A 153 -3.93 0.81 -3.04
CA CYS A 153 -3.88 2.25 -2.88
C CYS A 153 -3.64 2.96 -4.21
N TYR A 154 -3.87 4.26 -4.20
CA TYR A 154 -3.85 5.14 -5.35
C TYR A 154 -3.20 6.47 -4.98
N VAL A 155 -2.63 7.15 -5.96
CA VAL A 155 -2.42 8.60 -5.90
C VAL A 155 -3.31 9.25 -6.94
N ILE A 156 -4.09 10.24 -6.53
CA ILE A 156 -4.91 11.04 -7.46
C ILE A 156 -4.16 12.33 -7.83
N PRO A 157 -4.48 12.95 -8.98
CA PRO A 157 -3.91 14.25 -9.33
C PRO A 157 -4.10 15.28 -8.23
N ASN A 158 -3.16 16.22 -8.12
CA ASN A 158 -3.28 17.33 -7.19
C ASN A 158 -4.59 18.09 -7.46
N PRO A 159 -5.31 18.54 -6.42
CA PRO A 159 -6.54 19.27 -6.60
C PRO A 159 -6.26 20.58 -7.36
N ALA A 160 -7.02 20.81 -8.43
CA ALA A 160 -6.98 22.10 -9.11
C ALA A 160 -7.45 23.19 -8.14
N ASP A 161 -6.77 24.35 -8.17
CA ASP A 161 -6.98 25.46 -7.24
C ASP A 161 -8.30 26.22 -7.49
N SER A 162 -9.41 25.53 -7.29
CA SER A 162 -10.78 26.02 -7.41
C SER A 162 -11.74 25.14 -6.61
N ARG A 163 -12.87 25.70 -6.17
CA ARG A 163 -13.92 24.92 -5.48
C ARG A 163 -14.43 23.75 -6.33
N ARG A 164 -14.52 23.95 -7.65
CA ARG A 164 -14.93 22.90 -8.59
C ARG A 164 -13.92 21.75 -8.59
N GLY A 165 -12.63 22.06 -8.77
CA GLY A 165 -11.56 21.06 -8.73
C GLY A 165 -11.51 20.28 -7.43
N ILE A 166 -11.59 20.98 -6.30
CA ILE A 166 -11.53 20.38 -4.97
C ILE A 166 -12.71 19.43 -4.73
N ILE A 167 -13.94 19.86 -5.04
CA ILE A 167 -15.17 19.14 -4.66
C ILE A 167 -15.66 18.19 -5.76
N GLN A 168 -15.83 18.68 -6.99
CA GLN A 168 -16.40 17.88 -8.08
C GLN A 168 -15.42 16.84 -8.62
N ASP A 169 -14.12 17.14 -8.57
CA ASP A 169 -13.10 16.25 -9.12
C ASP A 169 -12.43 15.46 -7.98
N THR A 170 -11.58 16.11 -7.17
CA THR A 170 -10.73 15.41 -6.20
C THR A 170 -11.50 14.70 -5.10
N LEU A 171 -12.49 15.35 -4.46
CA LEU A 171 -13.28 14.73 -3.39
C LEU A 171 -14.11 13.55 -3.92
N TYR A 172 -14.75 13.71 -5.08
CA TYR A 172 -15.50 12.63 -5.73
C TYR A 172 -14.60 11.42 -6.04
N GLN A 173 -13.45 11.66 -6.69
CA GLN A 173 -12.48 10.61 -7.00
C GLN A 173 -12.00 9.88 -5.75
N MET A 174 -11.66 10.63 -4.70
CA MET A 174 -11.25 10.08 -3.42
C MET A 174 -12.33 9.17 -2.81
N VAL A 175 -13.58 9.63 -2.78
CA VAL A 175 -14.72 8.87 -2.23
C VAL A 175 -14.95 7.58 -3.00
N GLU A 176 -14.96 7.64 -4.33
CA GLU A 176 -15.20 6.47 -5.19
C GLU A 176 -14.09 5.41 -5.09
N ILE A 177 -12.83 5.85 -4.99
CA ILE A 177 -11.69 4.93 -4.79
C ILE A 177 -11.80 4.25 -3.41
N MET A 178 -12.07 5.02 -2.36
CA MET A 178 -12.15 4.49 -0.99
C MET A 178 -13.34 3.54 -0.80
N SER A 179 -14.52 3.85 -1.35
CA SER A 179 -15.69 2.97 -1.23
C SER A 179 -15.44 1.57 -1.79
N ARG A 180 -14.54 1.45 -2.77
CA ARG A 180 -14.13 0.20 -3.42
C ARG A 180 -12.87 -0.43 -2.84
N GLY A 181 -12.35 0.14 -1.76
CA GLY A 181 -11.26 -0.44 -0.98
C GLY A 181 -9.87 0.15 -1.20
N GLY A 182 -9.73 1.16 -2.06
CA GLY A 182 -8.44 1.82 -2.29
C GLY A 182 -8.12 2.87 -1.24
N GLY A 183 -6.91 2.87 -0.70
CA GLY A 183 -6.37 4.06 -0.02
C GLY A 183 -5.98 5.16 -1.01
N VAL A 184 -5.95 6.43 -0.59
CA VAL A 184 -5.66 7.57 -1.48
C VAL A 184 -4.52 8.42 -0.94
N GLY A 185 -3.58 8.80 -1.79
CA GLY A 185 -2.59 9.83 -1.53
C GLY A 185 -2.77 11.03 -2.45
N MET A 186 -2.51 12.25 -1.94
CA MET A 186 -2.51 13.47 -2.75
C MET A 186 -1.63 14.55 -2.11
N SER A 187 -1.17 15.52 -2.92
CA SER A 187 -0.57 16.74 -2.40
C SER A 187 -1.57 17.89 -2.35
N LEU A 188 -1.53 18.67 -1.27
CA LEU A 188 -2.31 19.90 -1.11
C LEU A 188 -1.60 21.14 -1.67
N SER A 189 -0.37 21.00 -2.17
CA SER A 189 0.50 22.14 -2.50
C SER A 189 0.10 22.89 -3.76
N ALA A 190 -0.87 22.37 -4.50
CA ALA A 190 -1.51 23.10 -5.59
C ALA A 190 -2.52 24.15 -5.10
N LEU A 191 -3.04 24.02 -3.87
CA LEU A 191 -4.07 24.90 -3.35
C LEU A 191 -3.47 26.20 -2.82
N ARG A 192 -4.08 27.34 -3.15
CA ARG A 192 -3.59 28.64 -2.70
C ARG A 192 -3.58 28.76 -1.17
N PRO A 193 -2.63 29.52 -0.59
CA PRO A 193 -2.44 29.59 0.84
C PRO A 193 -3.57 30.33 1.58
N HIS A 194 -3.58 30.23 2.90
CA HIS A 194 -4.51 30.93 3.76
C HIS A 194 -4.40 32.46 3.56
N TYR A 195 -5.55 33.14 3.58
CA TYR A 195 -5.69 34.57 3.25
C TYR A 195 -5.35 35.00 1.82
N ALA A 196 -5.03 34.08 0.92
CA ALA A 196 -4.85 34.38 -0.50
C ALA A 196 -6.14 34.98 -1.11
N TYR A 197 -6.02 36.05 -1.90
CA TYR A 197 -7.17 36.73 -2.51
C TYR A 197 -7.93 35.83 -3.50
N VAL A 198 -9.26 35.88 -3.45
CA VAL A 198 -10.16 35.15 -4.35
C VAL A 198 -10.99 36.13 -5.17
N LYS A 199 -10.53 36.39 -6.39
CA LYS A 199 -11.10 37.40 -7.30
C LYS A 199 -12.61 37.28 -7.51
N GLY A 200 -13.12 36.07 -7.75
CA GLY A 200 -14.52 35.85 -8.11
C GLY A 200 -15.55 36.13 -7.00
N VAL A 201 -15.12 36.22 -5.74
CA VAL A 201 -16.00 36.53 -4.60
C VAL A 201 -15.50 37.69 -3.76
N HIS A 202 -14.46 38.41 -4.22
CA HIS A 202 -13.79 39.48 -3.50
C HIS A 202 -13.43 39.12 -2.04
N GLY A 203 -13.05 37.87 -1.83
CA GLY A 203 -12.81 37.28 -0.50
C GLY A 203 -11.38 36.78 -0.31
N LYS A 204 -11.21 36.00 0.75
CA LYS A 204 -9.93 35.37 1.11
C LYS A 204 -10.09 33.85 1.21
N SER A 205 -9.07 33.11 0.80
CA SER A 205 -8.99 31.66 0.92
C SER A 205 -8.87 31.24 2.38
N SER A 206 -9.46 30.10 2.73
CA SER A 206 -9.26 29.39 4.00
C SER A 206 -7.98 28.53 4.01
N GLY A 207 -7.21 28.55 2.92
CA GLY A 207 -5.93 27.85 2.81
C GLY A 207 -6.05 26.36 2.51
N SER A 208 -4.92 25.78 2.15
CA SER A 208 -4.76 24.38 1.75
C SER A 208 -5.08 23.40 2.89
N VAL A 209 -4.70 23.74 4.14
CA VAL A 209 -4.89 22.88 5.32
C VAL A 209 -6.36 22.73 5.68
N SER A 210 -7.15 23.81 5.57
CA SER A 210 -8.60 23.78 5.79
C SER A 210 -9.31 22.83 4.82
N TRP A 211 -8.94 22.86 3.53
CA TRP A 211 -9.43 21.89 2.55
C TRP A 211 -8.91 20.47 2.81
N GLY A 212 -7.69 20.33 3.30
CA GLY A 212 -7.17 19.06 3.84
C GLY A 212 -8.06 18.47 4.94
N GLY A 213 -8.60 19.33 5.81
CA GLY A 213 -9.57 18.95 6.83
C GLY A 213 -10.86 18.36 6.27
N LEU A 214 -11.37 18.89 5.14
CA LEU A 214 -12.52 18.30 4.44
C LEU A 214 -12.22 16.87 3.98
N PHE A 215 -11.09 16.65 3.30
CA PHE A 215 -10.71 15.31 2.83
C PHE A 215 -10.54 14.32 3.99
N SER A 216 -9.90 14.76 5.08
CA SER A 216 -9.76 14.00 6.31
C SER A 216 -11.12 13.66 6.93
N TYR A 217 -12.03 14.62 7.06
CA TYR A 217 -13.36 14.38 7.60
C TYR A 217 -14.15 13.36 6.77
N THR A 218 -14.16 13.53 5.44
CA THR A 218 -14.84 12.59 4.54
C THR A 218 -14.26 11.18 4.64
N THR A 219 -12.93 11.04 4.79
CA THR A 219 -12.28 9.72 4.97
C THR A 219 -12.84 8.95 6.17
N ALA A 220 -13.20 9.66 7.25
CA ALA A 220 -13.79 9.07 8.45
C ALA A 220 -15.22 8.53 8.26
N LEU A 221 -15.93 9.04 7.24
CA LEU A 221 -17.30 8.65 6.92
C LEU A 221 -17.37 7.41 6.03
N ILE A 222 -16.26 7.04 5.37
CA ILE A 222 -16.23 5.96 4.40
C ILE A 222 -15.80 4.65 5.06
N GLU A 223 -16.69 3.66 5.02
CA GLU A 223 -16.38 2.27 5.31
C GLU A 223 -16.00 1.54 4.02
N GLN A 224 -14.69 1.36 3.80
CA GLN A 224 -14.12 0.59 2.71
C GLN A 224 -14.54 -0.89 2.78
N GLY A 225 -15.32 -1.33 1.79
CA GLY A 225 -15.73 -2.74 1.66
C GLY A 225 -16.44 -3.30 2.91
N GLY A 226 -17.19 -2.46 3.63
CA GLY A 226 -18.05 -2.86 4.76
C GLY A 226 -17.36 -3.25 6.06
N SER A 227 -16.03 -3.04 6.20
CA SER A 227 -15.33 -3.41 7.44
C SER A 227 -14.08 -2.60 7.80
N ARG A 228 -13.56 -1.74 6.91
CA ARG A 228 -12.35 -0.94 7.14
C ARG A 228 -12.63 0.54 6.94
N ARG A 229 -11.95 1.42 7.67
CA ARG A 229 -12.04 2.86 7.41
C ARG A 229 -11.18 3.26 6.20
N GLY A 230 -11.51 4.40 5.59
CA GLY A 230 -10.69 5.05 4.58
C GLY A 230 -9.25 5.28 5.06
N ALA A 231 -8.30 5.21 4.14
CA ALA A 231 -6.90 5.55 4.39
C ALA A 231 -6.48 6.68 3.44
N LEU A 232 -5.98 7.77 4.01
CA LEU A 232 -5.64 9.00 3.28
C LEU A 232 -4.23 9.47 3.65
N MET A 233 -3.40 9.78 2.65
CA MET A 233 -2.16 10.55 2.81
C MET A 233 -2.35 11.94 2.21
N LEU A 234 -2.09 12.97 3.02
CA LEU A 234 -2.00 14.35 2.57
C LEU A 234 -0.55 14.80 2.64
N MET A 235 -0.06 15.45 1.59
CA MET A 235 1.32 15.90 1.51
C MET A 235 1.43 17.39 1.23
N GLN A 236 2.42 18.05 1.82
CA GLN A 236 2.70 19.47 1.59
C GLN A 236 4.18 19.74 1.40
N TRP A 237 4.54 20.53 0.40
CA TRP A 237 5.92 20.94 0.15
C TRP A 237 6.44 21.93 1.20
N ASP A 238 7.74 21.83 1.50
CA ASP A 238 8.45 22.71 2.43
C ASP A 238 8.42 24.21 2.06
N TRP A 239 8.23 24.54 0.78
CA TRP A 239 8.15 25.92 0.28
C TRP A 239 6.75 26.52 0.42
N HIS A 240 5.73 25.72 0.72
CA HIS A 240 4.35 26.20 0.70
C HIS A 240 4.06 27.13 1.91
N PRO A 241 3.36 28.28 1.74
CA PRO A 241 3.09 29.20 2.85
C PRO A 241 2.34 28.58 4.04
N ASP A 242 1.41 27.68 3.77
CA ASP A 242 0.66 26.96 4.82
C ASP A 242 1.43 25.79 5.47
N VAL A 243 2.72 25.54 5.13
CA VAL A 243 3.44 24.37 5.66
C VAL A 243 3.54 24.39 7.19
N LEU A 244 3.62 25.57 7.81
CA LEU A 244 3.68 25.71 9.26
C LEU A 244 2.37 25.27 9.92
N GLU A 245 1.22 25.65 9.36
CA GLU A 245 -0.09 25.22 9.82
C GLU A 245 -0.29 23.72 9.59
N PHE A 246 0.17 23.22 8.44
CA PHE A 246 0.12 21.81 8.08
C PHE A 246 0.90 20.92 9.07
N ILE A 247 2.11 21.34 9.48
CA ILE A 247 2.92 20.60 10.47
C ILE A 247 2.20 20.49 11.81
N GLU A 248 1.48 21.53 12.22
CA GLU A 248 0.82 21.61 13.53
C GLU A 248 -0.60 21.00 13.52
N SER A 249 -1.15 20.67 12.35
CA SER A 249 -2.56 20.27 12.18
C SER A 249 -2.94 18.99 12.92
N LYS A 250 -1.99 18.09 13.18
CA LYS A 250 -2.20 16.86 13.97
C LYS A 250 -2.29 17.09 15.47
N THR A 251 -1.84 18.25 15.93
CA THR A 251 -1.86 18.60 17.35
C THR A 251 -3.10 19.43 17.72
N GLN A 252 -3.95 19.74 16.74
CA GLN A 252 -5.14 20.58 16.87
C GLN A 252 -6.40 19.77 16.55
N VAL A 253 -7.35 19.77 17.50
CA VAL A 253 -8.64 19.09 17.34
C VAL A 253 -9.43 19.74 16.20
N GLY A 254 -10.08 18.93 15.37
CA GLY A 254 -10.94 19.38 14.28
C GLY A 254 -10.24 19.80 12.98
N MET A 255 -8.90 19.69 12.90
CA MET A 255 -8.15 19.98 11.68
C MET A 255 -8.02 18.73 10.78
N ILE A 256 -6.96 17.93 10.95
CA ILE A 256 -6.71 16.73 10.12
C ILE A 256 -6.63 15.49 11.01
N GLU A 257 -7.77 14.91 11.38
CA GLU A 257 -7.80 13.78 12.33
C GLU A 257 -7.66 12.41 11.66
N ASN A 258 -8.17 12.21 10.45
CA ASN A 258 -8.33 10.90 9.82
C ASN A 258 -7.53 10.74 8.51
N ALA A 259 -6.40 11.43 8.42
CA ALA A 259 -5.41 11.28 7.36
C ALA A 259 -4.00 11.22 7.96
N ASN A 260 -3.08 10.50 7.33
CA ASN A 260 -1.66 10.67 7.57
C ASN A 260 -1.18 11.95 6.87
N ILE A 261 -0.26 12.68 7.50
CA ILE A 261 0.38 13.86 6.89
C ILE A 261 1.88 13.65 6.69
N SER A 262 2.43 14.16 5.59
CA SER A 262 3.88 14.17 5.34
C SER A 262 4.34 15.46 4.66
N VAL A 263 5.50 15.96 5.07
CA VAL A 263 6.14 17.10 4.42
C VAL A 263 7.05 16.60 3.30
N MET A 264 6.86 17.13 2.10
CA MET A 264 7.76 16.90 0.97
C MET A 264 8.95 17.84 1.10
N ILE A 265 10.13 17.25 1.22
CA ILE A 265 11.39 17.97 1.45
C ILE A 265 12.19 18.01 0.15
N SER A 266 12.50 19.22 -0.30
CA SER A 266 13.33 19.55 -1.45
C SER A 266 14.82 19.49 -1.11
N ASP A 267 15.65 19.19 -2.11
CA ASP A 267 17.11 19.19 -1.95
C ASP A 267 17.65 20.62 -1.69
N ASP A 268 16.97 21.65 -2.23
CA ASP A 268 17.27 23.06 -1.96
C ASP A 268 17.03 23.40 -0.48
N PHE A 269 15.92 22.93 0.11
CA PHE A 269 15.67 23.10 1.55
C PHE A 269 16.74 22.41 2.40
N MET A 270 17.12 21.18 2.04
CA MET A 270 18.20 20.46 2.74
C MET A 270 19.53 21.18 2.65
N THR A 271 19.82 21.82 1.51
CA THR A 271 21.01 22.66 1.32
C THR A 271 20.96 23.90 2.21
N ALA A 272 19.81 24.58 2.26
CA ALA A 272 19.60 25.73 3.14
C ALA A 272 19.75 25.34 4.61
N LEU A 273 19.20 24.19 5.02
CA LEU A 273 19.31 23.65 6.38
C LEU A 273 20.77 23.37 6.76
N LYS A 274 21.54 22.73 5.86
CA LYS A 274 22.95 22.39 6.08
C LYS A 274 23.81 23.65 6.29
N HIS A 275 23.50 24.74 5.60
CA HIS A 275 24.25 25.99 5.65
C HIS A 275 23.64 27.06 6.58
N ASP A 276 22.68 26.69 7.43
CA ASP A 276 21.96 27.60 8.34
C ASP A 276 21.33 28.83 7.65
N GLN A 277 20.83 28.64 6.43
CA GLN A 277 20.26 29.71 5.62
C GLN A 277 18.78 29.96 5.91
N TYR A 278 18.29 31.08 5.40
CA TYR A 278 16.87 31.40 5.36
C TYR A 278 16.18 30.62 4.23
N TRP A 279 14.90 30.34 4.44
CA TRP A 279 14.00 29.62 3.55
C TRP A 279 12.76 30.47 3.28
N ASN A 280 12.40 30.61 2.00
CA ASN A 280 11.21 31.35 1.60
C ASN A 280 10.01 30.41 1.52
N LEU A 281 8.94 30.80 2.19
CA LEU A 281 7.62 30.24 1.97
C LEU A 281 6.93 31.09 0.91
N GLU A 282 6.69 30.51 -0.25
CA GLU A 282 6.29 31.21 -1.45
C GLU A 282 5.29 30.42 -2.29
N PHE A 283 4.55 31.13 -3.13
CA PHE A 283 3.53 30.54 -4.00
C PHE A 283 3.55 31.27 -5.35
N PRO A 284 3.05 30.70 -6.46
CA PRO A 284 2.88 31.43 -7.71
C PRO A 284 2.20 32.79 -7.51
N ASP A 285 2.69 33.82 -8.19
CA ASP A 285 2.04 35.13 -8.20
C ASP A 285 0.84 35.12 -9.16
N TYR A 286 -0.20 34.38 -8.77
CA TYR A 286 -1.41 34.17 -9.56
C TYR A 286 -2.27 35.44 -9.72
N GLU A 287 -1.99 36.48 -8.92
CA GLU A 287 -2.64 37.79 -9.00
C GLU A 287 -2.07 38.64 -10.13
N ASN A 288 -0.89 38.29 -10.65
CA ASN A 288 -0.24 39.00 -11.73
C ASN A 288 -1.08 38.91 -13.02
N PRO A 289 -1.58 40.05 -13.56
CA PRO A 289 -2.44 40.04 -14.74
C PRO A 289 -1.79 39.39 -15.97
N THR A 290 -0.47 39.44 -16.08
CA THR A 290 0.29 38.85 -17.19
C THR A 290 0.31 37.32 -17.13
N TYR A 291 0.31 36.74 -15.92
CA TYR A 291 0.48 35.30 -15.72
C TYR A 291 -0.77 34.59 -15.17
N SER A 292 -1.84 35.32 -14.85
CA SER A 292 -3.06 34.75 -14.25
C SER A 292 -3.72 33.67 -15.13
N GLU A 293 -3.79 33.88 -16.44
CA GLU A 293 -4.34 32.86 -17.35
C GLU A 293 -3.43 31.63 -17.43
N ILE A 294 -2.12 31.86 -17.50
CA ILE A 294 -1.11 30.78 -17.51
C ILE A 294 -1.19 29.98 -16.22
N TYR A 295 -1.35 30.62 -15.07
CA TYR A 295 -1.57 29.96 -13.79
C TYR A 295 -2.78 29.04 -13.85
N HIS A 296 -3.93 29.54 -14.31
CA HIS A 296 -5.16 28.73 -14.38
C HIS A 296 -5.06 27.53 -15.33
N GLN A 297 -4.22 27.62 -16.36
CA GLN A 297 -4.04 26.55 -17.34
C GLN A 297 -2.93 25.54 -16.99
N THR A 298 -1.88 25.97 -16.27
CA THR A 298 -0.64 25.19 -16.14
C THR A 298 -0.25 24.85 -14.71
N TRP A 299 -0.82 25.53 -13.71
CA TRP A 299 -0.45 25.28 -12.32
C TRP A 299 -0.96 23.91 -11.84
N ALA A 300 -0.03 23.07 -11.40
CA ALA A 300 -0.30 21.70 -10.92
C ALA A 300 0.36 21.39 -9.56
N GLY A 301 0.78 22.41 -8.81
CA GLY A 301 1.48 22.22 -7.53
C GLY A 301 2.99 21.93 -7.64
N ASP A 302 3.61 22.32 -8.76
CA ASP A 302 5.05 22.15 -9.01
C ASP A 302 5.75 23.50 -9.14
N LEU A 303 6.21 24.04 -8.01
CA LEU A 303 6.86 25.35 -7.96
C LEU A 303 8.18 25.37 -8.74
N GLN A 304 8.92 24.26 -8.78
CA GLN A 304 10.19 24.20 -9.51
C GLN A 304 9.95 24.27 -11.02
N ALA A 305 8.95 23.56 -11.55
CA ALA A 305 8.55 23.69 -12.95
C ALA A 305 8.06 25.11 -13.27
N TRP A 306 7.26 25.72 -12.38
CA TRP A 306 6.79 27.11 -12.51
C TRP A 306 7.94 28.11 -12.64
N LYS A 307 8.92 28.03 -11.74
CA LYS A 307 10.12 28.88 -11.77
C LYS A 307 10.99 28.63 -13.00
N LYS A 308 11.13 27.37 -13.42
CA LYS A 308 11.91 27.01 -14.61
C LYS A 308 11.32 27.60 -15.90
N MET A 309 10.01 27.81 -15.95
CA MET A 309 9.33 28.51 -17.06
C MET A 309 9.50 30.04 -17.00
N GLY A 310 10.17 30.57 -15.97
CA GLY A 310 10.43 32.01 -15.82
C GLY A 310 9.25 32.79 -15.22
N TYR A 311 8.28 32.10 -14.60
CA TYR A 311 7.11 32.74 -14.03
C TYR A 311 7.34 33.20 -12.58
N PRO A 312 6.75 34.34 -12.18
CA PRO A 312 7.00 34.94 -10.87
C PRO A 312 6.33 34.19 -9.73
N THR A 313 6.94 34.29 -8.55
CA THR A 313 6.39 33.82 -7.27
C THR A 313 6.27 34.99 -6.30
N LYS A 314 5.35 34.86 -5.35
CA LYS A 314 5.14 35.78 -4.25
C LYS A 314 5.63 35.13 -2.96
N VAL A 315 6.58 35.76 -2.29
CA VAL A 315 7.06 35.32 -0.97
C VAL A 315 6.07 35.80 0.09
N TYR A 316 5.53 34.89 0.88
CA TYR A 316 4.59 35.18 1.96
C TYR A 316 5.31 35.32 3.30
N LYS A 317 6.38 34.55 3.51
CA LYS A 317 7.17 34.58 4.74
C LYS A 317 8.57 34.04 4.46
N THR A 318 9.58 34.59 5.12
CA THR A 318 10.93 34.02 5.16
C THR A 318 11.24 33.56 6.57
N ILE A 319 11.71 32.34 6.73
CA ILE A 319 12.03 31.72 8.04
C ILE A 319 13.44 31.11 8.01
N LYS A 320 14.06 30.85 9.15
CA LYS A 320 15.30 30.05 9.15
C LYS A 320 14.97 28.60 8.78
N ALA A 321 15.73 27.98 7.88
CA ALA A 321 15.51 26.58 7.50
C ALA A 321 15.55 25.64 8.72
N ARG A 322 16.46 25.92 9.66
CA ARG A 322 16.55 25.20 10.95
C ARG A 322 15.28 25.32 11.80
N GLU A 323 14.61 26.46 11.77
CA GLU A 323 13.37 26.66 12.52
C GLU A 323 12.25 25.77 11.96
N LEU A 324 12.09 25.74 10.62
CA LEU A 324 11.12 24.84 9.98
C LEU A 324 11.41 23.38 10.31
N TRP A 325 12.69 22.98 10.20
CA TRP A 325 13.12 21.62 10.50
C TRP A 325 12.83 21.21 11.95
N ASN A 326 13.13 22.10 12.91
CA ASN A 326 12.84 21.86 14.32
C ASN A 326 11.33 21.73 14.59
N LYS A 327 10.49 22.49 13.87
CA LYS A 327 9.03 22.35 13.97
C LYS A 327 8.54 21.00 13.47
N ILE A 328 9.07 20.52 12.35
CA ILE A 328 8.77 19.18 11.81
C ILE A 328 9.10 18.11 12.86
N ILE A 329 10.33 18.14 13.40
CA ILE A 329 10.78 17.18 14.43
C ILE A 329 9.90 17.24 15.67
N ALA A 330 9.66 18.45 16.20
CA ALA A 330 8.87 18.62 17.42
C ALA A 330 7.44 18.10 17.26
N SER A 331 6.81 18.33 16.10
CA SER A 331 5.47 17.81 15.82
C SER A 331 5.47 16.29 15.68
N ALA A 332 6.46 15.73 14.96
CA ALA A 332 6.63 14.29 14.80
C ALA A 332 6.83 13.57 16.15
N HIS A 333 7.61 14.15 17.06
CA HIS A 333 7.76 13.61 18.41
C HIS A 333 6.46 13.68 19.23
N LYS A 334 5.64 14.72 19.02
CA LYS A 334 4.39 14.92 19.75
C LYS A 334 3.23 14.06 19.25
N SER A 335 3.19 13.77 17.95
CA SER A 335 2.00 13.17 17.31
C SER A 335 2.30 12.01 16.36
N ALA A 336 3.56 11.57 16.25
CA ALA A 336 4.08 10.63 15.23
C ALA A 336 3.99 11.16 13.79
N GLU A 337 3.61 12.42 13.59
CA GLU A 337 3.42 13.08 12.30
C GLU A 337 3.86 14.56 12.35
N PRO A 338 4.25 15.17 11.23
CA PRO A 338 4.26 14.60 9.88
C PRO A 338 5.45 13.67 9.62
N GLY A 339 5.26 12.73 8.68
CA GLY A 339 6.36 12.05 8.03
C GLY A 339 7.18 13.00 7.14
N ILE A 340 8.33 12.55 6.66
CA ILE A 340 9.15 13.28 5.68
C ILE A 340 9.29 12.46 4.40
N VAL A 341 9.16 13.11 3.25
CA VAL A 341 9.30 12.44 1.95
C VAL A 341 10.17 13.25 1.01
N PHE A 342 11.17 12.60 0.42
CA PHE A 342 12.08 13.22 -0.56
C PHE A 342 11.60 12.94 -1.98
N MET A 343 10.62 13.71 -2.45
CA MET A 343 10.00 13.50 -3.77
C MET A 343 10.97 13.69 -4.94
N GLU A 344 11.99 14.53 -4.78
CA GLU A 344 13.03 14.69 -5.80
C GLU A 344 13.88 13.43 -5.95
N ARG A 345 14.15 12.70 -4.85
CA ARG A 345 14.84 11.40 -4.91
C ARG A 345 13.99 10.34 -5.62
N TYR A 346 12.70 10.28 -5.33
CA TYR A 346 11.76 9.43 -6.08
C TYR A 346 11.85 9.69 -7.58
N ASN A 347 11.79 10.96 -7.99
CA ASN A 347 11.81 11.31 -9.41
C ASN A 347 13.18 11.09 -10.08
N LYS A 348 14.30 11.30 -9.37
CA LYS A 348 15.66 11.02 -9.87
C LYS A 348 15.88 9.52 -10.11
N LEU A 349 15.30 8.67 -9.27
CA LEU A 349 15.46 7.22 -9.36
C LEU A 349 14.37 6.54 -10.21
N SER A 350 13.24 7.20 -10.45
CA SER A 350 12.09 6.57 -11.12
C SER A 350 12.41 6.11 -12.53
N ASN A 351 11.98 4.90 -12.86
CA ASN A 351 11.97 4.38 -14.24
C ASN A 351 10.98 5.12 -15.15
N SER A 352 9.98 5.81 -14.59
CA SER A 352 8.96 6.53 -15.34
C SER A 352 9.32 8.00 -15.60
N TYR A 353 10.53 8.46 -15.22
CA TYR A 353 10.90 9.88 -15.18
C TYR A 353 10.65 10.66 -16.49
N TYR A 354 10.72 9.98 -17.63
CA TYR A 354 10.60 10.61 -18.96
C TYR A 354 9.17 10.78 -19.47
N PHE A 355 8.17 10.21 -18.79
CA PHE A 355 6.77 10.30 -19.23
C PHE A 355 5.74 10.41 -18.11
N ASN A 356 6.07 10.01 -16.88
CA ASN A 356 5.14 9.99 -15.76
C ASN A 356 5.82 10.40 -14.45
N LYS A 357 5.64 11.67 -14.08
CA LYS A 357 6.26 12.26 -12.88
C LYS A 357 5.54 11.77 -11.62
N ILE A 358 6.32 11.40 -10.61
CA ILE A 358 5.79 11.02 -9.30
C ILE A 358 5.44 12.29 -8.52
N ILE A 359 4.19 12.42 -8.05
CA ILE A 359 3.66 13.65 -7.43
C ILE A 359 3.34 13.54 -5.94
N ALA A 360 3.07 12.32 -5.45
CA ALA A 360 2.81 12.03 -4.05
C ALA A 360 3.15 10.56 -3.74
N THR A 361 2.95 10.14 -2.49
CA THR A 361 2.99 8.74 -2.08
C THR A 361 1.59 8.23 -1.77
N ASN A 362 1.41 6.92 -1.80
CA ASN A 362 0.22 6.27 -1.26
C ASN A 362 0.14 6.43 0.28
N PRO A 363 -0.99 6.03 0.93
CA PRO A 363 -1.19 6.15 2.38
C PRO A 363 -0.08 5.62 3.28
N CYS A 364 0.60 4.56 2.84
CA CYS A 364 1.62 3.89 3.64
C CYS A 364 3.05 4.42 3.37
N GLY A 365 3.22 5.34 2.42
CA GLY A 365 4.49 6.02 2.15
C GLY A 365 5.55 5.18 1.41
N GLU A 366 5.27 3.92 1.08
CA GLU A 366 6.24 3.01 0.46
C GLU A 366 6.35 3.23 -1.07
N GLN A 367 5.27 3.64 -1.74
CA GLN A 367 5.25 3.90 -3.17
C GLN A 367 5.03 5.38 -3.46
N GLY A 368 6.03 6.00 -4.08
CA GLY A 368 5.82 7.22 -4.85
C GLY A 368 5.06 6.88 -6.13
N LEU A 369 3.92 7.53 -6.34
CA LEU A 369 3.06 7.33 -7.50
C LEU A 369 2.79 8.64 -8.27
N PRO A 370 2.62 8.54 -9.60
CA PRO A 370 2.06 9.62 -10.40
C PRO A 370 0.56 9.81 -10.10
N GLY A 371 -0.03 10.89 -10.62
CA GLY A 371 -1.48 11.04 -10.64
C GLY A 371 -2.11 9.88 -11.40
N TRP A 372 -3.13 9.25 -10.82
CA TRP A 372 -3.76 8.01 -11.28
C TRP A 372 -2.90 6.73 -11.16
N GLY A 373 -1.73 6.80 -10.52
CA GLY A 373 -0.90 5.65 -10.19
C GLY A 373 -1.54 4.73 -9.15
N VAL A 374 -1.19 3.45 -9.17
CA VAL A 374 -1.77 2.42 -8.29
C VAL A 374 -0.71 1.56 -7.61
N CYS A 375 -1.09 1.03 -6.44
CA CYS A 375 -0.35 0.01 -5.71
C CYS A 375 -0.92 -1.38 -6.02
N ASN A 376 -0.29 -2.10 -6.95
CA ASN A 376 -0.53 -3.52 -7.20
C ASN A 376 0.50 -4.36 -6.43
N LEU A 377 0.12 -4.89 -5.27
CA LEU A 377 1.06 -5.42 -4.27
C LEU A 377 0.95 -6.93 -4.08
N GLY A 378 2.10 -7.56 -3.86
CA GLY A 378 2.21 -8.95 -3.40
C GLY A 378 3.58 -9.18 -2.80
N HIS A 379 3.76 -10.25 -2.04
CA HIS A 379 4.95 -10.41 -1.20
C HIS A 379 5.55 -11.81 -1.27
N LEU A 380 6.87 -11.89 -1.20
CA LEU A 380 7.60 -13.13 -0.91
C LEU A 380 7.76 -13.29 0.60
N TYR A 381 7.27 -14.39 1.16
CA TYR A 381 7.47 -14.67 2.59
C TYR A 381 8.85 -15.30 2.82
N LEU A 382 9.82 -14.49 3.19
CA LEU A 382 11.24 -14.86 3.20
C LEU A 382 11.54 -16.09 4.07
N ALA A 383 10.92 -16.19 5.24
CA ALA A 383 11.15 -17.30 6.17
C ALA A 383 10.59 -18.65 5.68
N SER A 384 9.75 -18.67 4.66
CA SER A 384 9.26 -19.90 4.02
C SER A 384 10.31 -20.56 3.13
N PHE A 385 11.33 -19.81 2.69
CA PHE A 385 12.46 -20.31 1.90
C PHE A 385 13.61 -20.86 2.76
N ALA A 386 13.47 -20.83 4.09
CA ALA A 386 14.43 -21.45 5.00
C ALA A 386 14.09 -22.93 5.19
N GLU A 387 14.97 -23.82 4.72
CA GLU A 387 14.82 -25.27 4.82
C GLU A 387 15.57 -25.80 6.03
N ASN A 388 14.91 -26.65 6.82
CA ASN A 388 15.54 -27.34 7.93
C ASN A 388 16.49 -28.41 7.36
N ILE A 389 17.78 -28.33 7.70
CA ILE A 389 18.82 -29.25 7.26
C ILE A 389 19.31 -30.18 8.38
N GLY A 390 18.79 -30.03 9.59
CA GLY A 390 19.18 -30.80 10.75
C GLY A 390 18.87 -30.08 12.06
N GLU A 391 19.40 -30.62 13.15
CA GLU A 391 19.21 -30.09 14.49
C GLU A 391 20.54 -30.21 15.26
N ASP A 392 20.82 -29.22 16.09
CA ASP A 392 21.95 -29.24 17.02
C ASP A 392 21.48 -28.91 18.45
N ALA A 393 22.43 -28.74 19.38
CA ALA A 393 22.14 -28.48 20.79
C ALA A 393 21.30 -27.21 21.04
N THR A 394 21.24 -26.29 20.06
CA THR A 394 20.46 -25.04 20.15
C THR A 394 19.12 -25.11 19.40
N GLY A 395 18.82 -26.25 18.77
CA GLY A 395 17.57 -26.52 18.05
C GLY A 395 17.77 -26.67 16.53
N PRO A 396 16.72 -26.47 15.74
CA PRO A 396 16.77 -26.65 14.29
C PRO A 396 17.80 -25.74 13.61
N VAL A 397 18.46 -26.27 12.58
CA VAL A 397 19.41 -25.57 11.73
C VAL A 397 18.78 -25.37 10.35
N TYR A 398 18.77 -24.14 9.87
CA TYR A 398 18.17 -23.81 8.57
C TYR A 398 19.20 -23.35 7.54
N LYS A 399 18.90 -23.61 6.26
CA LYS A 399 19.62 -23.06 5.12
C LYS A 399 18.65 -22.38 4.15
N MET A 400 19.09 -21.29 3.52
CA MET A 400 18.30 -20.58 2.52
C MET A 400 18.21 -21.38 1.21
N ASN A 401 16.98 -21.63 0.74
CA ASN A 401 16.70 -22.17 -0.59
C ASN A 401 16.61 -21.04 -1.62
N TRP A 402 17.74 -20.78 -2.28
CA TRP A 402 17.85 -19.73 -3.29
C TRP A 402 17.07 -20.03 -4.57
N ASP A 403 16.98 -21.28 -4.98
CA ASP A 403 16.31 -21.65 -6.23
C ASP A 403 14.79 -21.47 -6.12
N ALA A 404 14.21 -21.85 -4.97
CA ALA A 404 12.81 -21.58 -4.66
C ALA A 404 12.55 -20.07 -4.62
N LEU A 405 13.38 -19.27 -3.93
CA LEU A 405 13.23 -17.82 -3.87
C LEU A 405 13.23 -17.18 -5.27
N LYS A 406 14.21 -17.55 -6.11
CA LYS A 406 14.33 -17.04 -7.47
C LYS A 406 13.12 -17.42 -8.31
N LYS A 407 12.69 -18.69 -8.29
CA LYS A 407 11.49 -19.16 -8.99
C LYS A 407 10.25 -18.37 -8.54
N SER A 408 10.05 -18.20 -7.23
CA SER A 408 8.92 -17.47 -6.66
C SER A 408 8.92 -15.99 -7.02
N ALA A 409 10.09 -15.34 -7.07
CA ALA A 409 10.19 -13.94 -7.51
C ALA A 409 9.72 -13.75 -8.96
N ARG A 410 10.09 -14.69 -9.85
CA ARG A 410 9.64 -14.70 -11.24
C ARG A 410 8.13 -14.94 -11.35
N LEU A 411 7.59 -15.88 -10.58
CA LEU A 411 6.15 -16.16 -10.54
C LEU A 411 5.35 -15.01 -9.95
N LEU A 412 5.84 -14.34 -8.90
CA LEU A 412 5.21 -13.16 -8.33
C LEU A 412 5.10 -12.04 -9.38
N THR A 413 6.13 -11.87 -10.21
CA THR A 413 6.12 -10.86 -11.29
C THR A 413 4.99 -11.14 -12.28
N ARG A 414 4.84 -12.38 -12.77
CA ARG A 414 3.73 -12.76 -13.66
C ARG A 414 2.37 -12.66 -12.97
N PHE A 415 2.29 -13.11 -11.71
CA PHE A 415 1.07 -13.04 -10.91
C PHE A 415 0.56 -11.60 -10.82
N LEU A 416 1.43 -10.65 -10.45
CA LEU A 416 1.06 -9.24 -10.37
C LEU A 416 0.78 -8.64 -11.74
N ASP A 417 1.51 -9.00 -12.80
CA ASP A 417 1.20 -8.54 -14.17
C ASP A 417 -0.21 -8.94 -14.61
N ASN A 418 -0.64 -10.17 -14.30
CA ASN A 418 -1.98 -10.65 -14.62
C ASN A 418 -3.08 -9.91 -13.82
N VAL A 419 -2.81 -9.55 -12.56
CA VAL A 419 -3.76 -8.77 -11.73
C VAL A 419 -4.13 -7.43 -12.37
N ILE A 420 -3.23 -6.83 -13.16
CA ILE A 420 -3.48 -5.58 -13.89
C ILE A 420 -4.64 -5.71 -14.86
N ASP A 421 -4.75 -6.87 -15.52
CA ASP A 421 -5.76 -7.14 -16.54
C ASP A 421 -7.03 -7.73 -15.90
N LEU A 422 -6.93 -8.37 -14.73
CA LEU A 422 -8.05 -8.94 -13.98
C LEU A 422 -8.90 -7.89 -13.25
N THR A 423 -8.27 -6.86 -12.67
CA THR A 423 -8.99 -5.90 -11.81
C THR A 423 -9.99 -5.05 -12.61
N PRO A 424 -11.15 -4.72 -12.03
CA PRO A 424 -12.05 -3.73 -12.63
C PRO A 424 -11.47 -2.32 -12.46
N TYR A 425 -11.62 -1.50 -13.49
CA TYR A 425 -11.28 -0.08 -13.47
C TYR A 425 -12.56 0.77 -13.43
N HIS A 426 -12.54 1.79 -12.60
CA HIS A 426 -13.70 2.67 -12.38
C HIS A 426 -13.50 4.06 -13.00
N PHE A 427 -12.24 4.47 -13.14
CA PHE A 427 -11.85 5.70 -13.83
C PHE A 427 -11.06 5.32 -15.07
N LYS A 428 -11.41 5.93 -16.22
CA LYS A 428 -10.74 5.67 -17.49
C LYS A 428 -9.28 6.12 -17.42
N GLU A 429 -9.03 7.24 -16.77
CA GLU A 429 -7.71 7.82 -16.53
C GLU A 429 -6.81 6.89 -15.74
N ASN A 430 -7.40 6.19 -14.75
CA ASN A 430 -6.68 5.17 -13.99
C ASN A 430 -6.34 3.94 -14.84
N GLU A 431 -7.29 3.47 -15.65
CA GLU A 431 -7.06 2.37 -16.59
C GLU A 431 -5.96 2.72 -17.60
N ASP A 432 -6.04 3.91 -18.20
CA ASP A 432 -5.08 4.38 -19.19
C ASP A 432 -3.69 4.50 -18.60
N ASN A 433 -3.57 5.12 -17.42
CA ASN A 433 -2.29 5.23 -16.73
C ASN A 433 -1.72 3.83 -16.44
N GLN A 434 -2.49 2.96 -15.79
CA GLN A 434 -2.01 1.66 -15.36
C GLN A 434 -1.70 0.71 -16.53
N LYS A 435 -2.49 0.71 -17.60
CA LYS A 435 -2.21 -0.10 -18.81
C LYS A 435 -1.04 0.45 -19.62
N SER A 436 -0.76 1.76 -19.55
CA SER A 436 0.36 2.38 -20.25
C SER A 436 1.73 2.08 -19.64
N GLU A 437 1.80 1.85 -18.32
CA GLU A 437 3.06 1.64 -17.59
C GLU A 437 3.17 0.26 -16.91
N ARG A 438 2.03 -0.39 -16.64
CA ARG A 438 1.90 -1.71 -16.01
C ARG A 438 2.66 -1.85 -14.69
N ARG A 439 2.48 -0.90 -13.78
CA ARG A 439 3.19 -0.84 -12.49
C ARG A 439 2.80 -1.98 -11.57
N VAL A 440 3.81 -2.61 -10.95
CA VAL A 440 3.62 -3.61 -9.87
C VAL A 440 4.58 -3.34 -8.71
N GLY A 441 4.28 -3.89 -7.54
CA GLY A 441 5.06 -3.75 -6.31
C GLY A 441 5.18 -5.06 -5.56
N GLY A 442 6.10 -5.92 -6.00
CA GLY A 442 6.53 -7.11 -5.28
C GLY A 442 7.42 -6.75 -4.10
N GLY A 443 6.99 -7.10 -2.89
CA GLY A 443 7.72 -6.89 -1.66
C GLY A 443 8.11 -8.17 -0.98
N THR A 444 8.49 -8.05 0.28
CA THR A 444 8.85 -9.18 1.14
C THR A 444 8.16 -9.08 2.49
N LEU A 445 8.08 -10.18 3.23
CA LEU A 445 7.76 -10.19 4.65
C LEU A 445 8.54 -11.30 5.36
N GLY A 446 8.60 -11.23 6.70
CA GLY A 446 9.26 -12.25 7.49
C GLY A 446 10.79 -12.21 7.43
N LEU A 447 11.40 -11.06 7.14
CA LEU A 447 12.87 -10.92 7.17
C LEU A 447 13.43 -11.24 8.57
N GLY A 448 12.86 -10.66 9.62
CA GLY A 448 13.30 -10.92 11.00
C GLY A 448 13.21 -12.41 11.36
N GLU A 449 12.15 -13.09 10.93
CA GLU A 449 12.02 -14.53 11.14
C GLU A 449 13.06 -15.33 10.33
N LEU A 450 13.32 -14.95 9.08
CA LEU A 450 14.37 -15.59 8.28
C LEU A 450 15.73 -15.48 8.98
N LEU A 451 16.09 -14.28 9.48
CA LEU A 451 17.35 -14.07 10.19
C LEU A 451 17.43 -14.90 11.48
N ILE A 452 16.33 -15.00 12.25
CA ILE A 452 16.28 -15.88 13.42
C ILE A 452 16.50 -17.34 13.04
N LYS A 453 15.84 -17.83 11.98
CA LYS A 453 16.02 -19.21 11.48
C LYS A 453 17.45 -19.48 11.05
N LEU A 454 18.09 -18.50 10.41
CA LEU A 454 19.49 -18.58 10.00
C LEU A 454 20.46 -18.26 11.12
N ARG A 455 19.96 -17.96 12.34
CA ARG A 455 20.74 -17.60 13.53
C ARG A 455 21.64 -16.38 13.32
N MET A 456 21.22 -15.45 12.47
CA MET A 456 21.89 -14.19 12.19
C MET A 456 21.28 -13.07 13.02
N ARG A 457 22.13 -12.30 13.71
CA ARG A 457 21.68 -11.12 14.47
C ARG A 457 21.36 -9.98 13.50
N TYR A 458 20.16 -9.44 13.58
CA TYR A 458 19.77 -8.24 12.81
C TYR A 458 20.76 -7.08 13.08
N GLY A 459 21.24 -6.44 12.01
CA GLY A 459 22.20 -5.34 12.09
C GLY A 459 23.66 -5.75 12.30
N SER A 460 23.98 -7.05 12.29
CA SER A 460 25.37 -7.53 12.16
C SER A 460 25.86 -7.42 10.71
N ASP A 461 27.17 -7.30 10.51
CA ASP A 461 27.80 -7.24 9.18
C ASP A 461 27.36 -8.42 8.30
N GLU A 462 27.37 -9.64 8.87
CA GLU A 462 26.87 -10.85 8.20
C GLU A 462 25.40 -10.71 7.74
N SER A 463 24.53 -10.18 8.61
CA SER A 463 23.13 -9.98 8.24
C SER A 463 22.94 -8.93 7.15
N LEU A 464 23.77 -7.87 7.13
CA LEU A 464 23.70 -6.80 6.13
C LEU A 464 24.13 -7.34 4.75
N GLU A 465 25.25 -8.06 4.68
CA GLU A 465 25.70 -8.72 3.45
C GLU A 465 24.67 -9.73 2.92
N PHE A 466 24.05 -10.49 3.83
CA PHE A 466 23.02 -11.45 3.48
C PHE A 466 21.73 -10.78 2.97
N ILE A 467 21.30 -9.69 3.60
CA ILE A 467 20.15 -8.87 3.18
C ILE A 467 20.38 -8.30 1.78
N ASP A 468 21.56 -7.73 1.52
CA ASP A 468 21.92 -7.19 0.21
C ASP A 468 21.87 -8.28 -0.87
N LYS A 469 22.36 -9.48 -0.55
CA LYS A 469 22.31 -10.63 -1.46
C LYS A 469 20.87 -11.07 -1.77
N ILE A 470 19.99 -11.11 -0.75
CA ILE A 470 18.57 -11.46 -0.92
C ILE A 470 17.89 -10.46 -1.85
N TYR A 471 17.93 -9.17 -1.52
CA TYR A 471 17.19 -8.16 -2.29
C TYR A 471 17.78 -7.97 -3.68
N SER A 472 19.09 -8.15 -3.86
CA SER A 472 19.71 -8.22 -5.18
C SER A 472 19.16 -9.38 -6.01
N ALA A 473 19.08 -10.58 -5.44
CA ALA A 473 18.56 -11.76 -6.15
C ALA A 473 17.08 -11.60 -6.53
N ILE A 474 16.24 -11.14 -5.60
CA ILE A 474 14.80 -10.93 -5.85
C ILE A 474 14.63 -9.90 -6.97
N THR A 475 15.26 -8.73 -6.82
CA THR A 475 15.12 -7.62 -7.76
C THR A 475 15.57 -8.05 -9.17
N GLN A 476 16.74 -8.67 -9.29
CA GLN A 476 17.26 -9.10 -10.59
C GLN A 476 16.35 -10.14 -11.26
N GLU A 477 15.86 -11.14 -10.51
CA GLU A 477 14.97 -12.16 -11.08
C GLU A 477 13.61 -11.60 -11.48
N MET A 478 13.06 -10.66 -10.72
CA MET A 478 11.82 -9.97 -11.10
C MET A 478 12.00 -9.20 -12.41
N TYR A 479 13.09 -8.44 -12.57
CA TYR A 479 13.35 -7.70 -13.81
C TYR A 479 13.62 -8.62 -15.01
N LYS A 480 14.34 -9.73 -14.80
CA LYS A 480 14.51 -10.78 -15.84
C LYS A 480 13.17 -11.38 -16.23
N ALA A 481 12.31 -11.71 -15.27
CA ALA A 481 10.96 -12.22 -15.54
C ALA A 481 10.08 -11.22 -16.30
N SER A 482 10.15 -9.92 -15.96
CA SER A 482 9.40 -8.89 -16.69
C SER A 482 9.93 -8.70 -18.12
N ALA A 483 11.23 -8.87 -18.36
CA ALA A 483 11.79 -8.89 -19.71
C ALA A 483 11.31 -10.12 -20.52
N ASP A 484 11.23 -11.30 -19.90
CA ASP A 484 10.67 -12.49 -20.54
C ASP A 484 9.17 -12.35 -20.83
N LEU A 485 8.41 -11.72 -19.92
CA LEU A 485 7.03 -11.36 -20.15
C LEU A 485 6.87 -10.33 -21.27
N ALA A 486 7.83 -9.43 -21.46
CA ALA A 486 7.82 -8.48 -22.57
C ALA A 486 7.97 -9.19 -23.91
N GLN A 487 8.85 -10.20 -23.98
CA GLN A 487 9.02 -11.03 -25.16
C GLN A 487 7.75 -11.85 -25.47
N GLU A 488 7.05 -12.34 -24.44
CA GLU A 488 5.84 -13.16 -24.59
C GLU A 488 4.56 -12.35 -24.85
N LYS A 489 4.35 -11.27 -24.09
CA LYS A 489 3.09 -10.51 -24.02
C LYS A 489 3.22 -9.10 -24.61
N GLY A 490 4.42 -8.67 -24.97
CA GLY A 490 4.77 -7.30 -25.41
C GLY A 490 5.27 -6.43 -24.26
N ALA A 491 6.18 -5.48 -24.53
CA ALA A 491 6.60 -4.48 -23.55
C ALA A 491 5.43 -3.56 -23.13
N PHE A 492 5.58 -2.81 -22.03
CA PHE A 492 4.59 -1.80 -21.68
C PHE A 492 4.54 -0.67 -22.75
N PRO A 493 3.37 -0.09 -23.06
CA PRO A 493 3.21 0.85 -24.18
C PRO A 493 4.13 2.08 -24.19
N LYS A 494 4.49 2.63 -23.02
CA LYS A 494 5.38 3.80 -22.91
C LYS A 494 6.87 3.44 -22.82
N PHE A 495 7.25 2.19 -23.09
CA PHE A 495 8.63 1.75 -22.99
C PHE A 495 9.49 2.35 -24.11
N GLU A 496 10.53 3.09 -23.71
CA GLU A 496 11.58 3.57 -24.61
C GLU A 496 12.92 3.06 -24.06
N ALA A 497 13.56 2.13 -24.78
CA ALA A 497 14.68 1.34 -24.25
C ALA A 497 15.83 2.22 -23.72
N ASP A 498 16.26 3.22 -24.49
CA ASP A 498 17.37 4.08 -24.10
C ASP A 498 17.02 4.93 -22.87
N LYS A 499 15.87 5.62 -22.88
CA LYS A 499 15.40 6.41 -21.74
C LYS A 499 15.20 5.55 -20.49
N PHE A 500 14.60 4.37 -20.63
CA PHE A 500 14.38 3.47 -19.50
C PHE A 500 15.71 3.00 -18.89
N LEU A 501 16.68 2.60 -19.72
CA LEU A 501 18.00 2.15 -19.26
C LEU A 501 18.89 3.29 -18.72
N GLU A 502 18.53 4.54 -19.00
CA GLU A 502 19.13 5.75 -18.45
C GLU A 502 18.49 6.22 -17.13
N SER A 503 17.39 5.61 -16.70
CA SER A 503 16.76 5.94 -15.42
C SER A 503 17.75 5.75 -14.26
N GLY A 504 17.53 6.50 -13.16
CA GLY A 504 18.41 6.43 -12.00
C GLY A 504 18.50 5.02 -11.41
N PHE A 505 17.37 4.30 -11.30
CA PHE A 505 17.35 2.93 -10.81
C PHE A 505 17.97 1.93 -11.80
N MET A 506 17.72 2.06 -13.10
CA MET A 506 18.31 1.14 -14.08
C MET A 506 19.82 1.29 -14.25
N LYS A 507 20.38 2.45 -13.90
CA LYS A 507 21.84 2.66 -13.86
C LYS A 507 22.53 1.83 -12.78
N THR A 508 21.84 1.44 -11.71
CA THR A 508 22.41 0.60 -10.64
C THR A 508 22.26 -0.89 -10.91
N MET A 509 21.52 -1.29 -11.96
CA MET A 509 21.30 -2.70 -12.29
C MET A 509 22.52 -3.35 -12.94
N PRO A 510 22.74 -4.66 -12.69
CA PRO A 510 23.78 -5.42 -13.39
C PRO A 510 23.60 -5.43 -14.90
N ASP A 511 24.71 -5.47 -15.64
CA ASP A 511 24.72 -5.43 -17.11
C ASP A 511 23.91 -6.56 -17.75
N GLU A 512 23.87 -7.74 -17.13
CA GLU A 512 23.07 -8.87 -17.60
C GLU A 512 21.57 -8.52 -17.67
N VAL A 513 21.05 -7.88 -16.61
CA VAL A 513 19.64 -7.45 -16.56
C VAL A 513 19.36 -6.35 -17.57
N ARG A 514 20.27 -5.36 -17.66
CA ARG A 514 20.16 -4.25 -18.60
C ARG A 514 20.19 -4.74 -20.06
N LYS A 515 21.04 -5.72 -20.37
CA LYS A 515 21.12 -6.37 -21.68
C LYS A 515 19.83 -7.12 -22.01
N ALA A 516 19.31 -7.92 -21.07
CA ALA A 516 18.04 -8.63 -21.27
C ALA A 516 16.88 -7.66 -21.58
N ILE A 517 16.79 -6.53 -20.86
CA ILE A 517 15.77 -5.50 -21.10
C ILE A 517 15.96 -4.82 -22.45
N ARG A 518 17.20 -4.55 -22.87
CA ARG A 518 17.47 -3.98 -24.19
C ARG A 518 17.04 -4.91 -25.32
N GLU A 519 17.27 -6.21 -25.17
CA GLU A 519 16.98 -7.21 -26.22
C GLU A 519 15.50 -7.60 -26.27
N LYS A 520 14.86 -7.77 -25.10
CA LYS A 520 13.50 -8.31 -24.99
C LYS A 520 12.43 -7.25 -24.73
N GLY A 521 12.84 -6.05 -24.32
CA GLY A 521 11.97 -5.05 -23.72
C GLY A 521 11.67 -5.36 -22.25
N ILE A 522 10.74 -4.62 -21.65
CA ILE A 522 10.25 -4.88 -20.29
C ILE A 522 8.73 -4.68 -20.19
N ARG A 523 8.06 -5.57 -19.44
CA ARG A 523 6.60 -5.60 -19.34
C ARG A 523 6.06 -4.61 -18.31
N ASN A 524 6.83 -4.26 -17.29
CA ASN A 524 6.38 -3.47 -16.14
C ASN A 524 7.37 -2.33 -15.87
N VAL A 525 6.87 -1.10 -15.66
CA VAL A 525 7.74 0.08 -15.43
C VAL A 525 8.54 -0.02 -14.12
N THR A 526 7.95 -0.60 -13.08
CA THR A 526 8.56 -0.82 -11.76
C THR A 526 8.01 -2.13 -11.20
N LEU A 527 8.83 -2.82 -10.41
CA LEU A 527 8.56 -4.20 -10.03
C LEU A 527 8.61 -4.45 -8.51
N THR A 528 9.48 -3.74 -7.79
CA THR A 528 9.79 -4.02 -6.38
C THR A 528 9.31 -2.89 -5.47
N THR A 529 8.71 -3.23 -4.34
CA THR A 529 8.23 -2.27 -3.34
C THR A 529 8.06 -2.95 -1.99
N GLN A 530 8.56 -2.33 -0.93
CA GLN A 530 8.43 -2.86 0.42
C GLN A 530 7.26 -2.20 1.16
N ALA A 531 6.06 -2.78 1.04
CA ALA A 531 4.87 -2.28 1.72
C ALA A 531 4.71 -2.83 3.15
N PRO A 532 3.96 -2.13 4.02
CA PRO A 532 3.60 -2.68 5.32
C PRO A 532 2.70 -3.90 5.19
N THR A 533 3.09 -5.03 5.80
CA THR A 533 2.35 -6.29 5.69
C THR A 533 1.54 -6.60 6.96
N GLY A 534 0.87 -5.61 7.56
CA GLY A 534 0.29 -5.73 8.92
C GLY A 534 -0.66 -6.92 9.08
N THR A 535 -1.79 -6.90 8.36
CA THR A 535 -2.78 -7.98 8.46
C THR A 535 -2.26 -9.32 7.95
N VAL A 536 -1.55 -9.33 6.82
CA VAL A 536 -1.06 -10.59 6.23
C VAL A 536 0.09 -11.21 7.04
N GLY A 537 0.91 -10.39 7.70
CA GLY A 537 1.93 -10.84 8.64
C GLY A 537 1.33 -11.45 9.90
N SER A 538 0.34 -10.78 10.52
CA SER A 538 -0.42 -11.35 11.64
C SER A 538 -1.13 -12.64 11.25
N MET A 539 -1.68 -12.71 10.04
CA MET A 539 -2.31 -13.92 9.51
C MET A 539 -1.32 -15.09 9.42
N LEU A 540 -0.07 -14.84 9.06
CA LEU A 540 0.95 -15.88 8.98
C LEU A 540 1.53 -16.26 10.36
N GLY A 541 1.01 -15.68 11.45
CA GLY A 541 1.32 -16.01 12.84
C GLY A 541 2.60 -15.36 13.37
N ARG A 542 3.05 -14.23 12.79
CA ARG A 542 4.41 -13.72 13.03
C ARG A 542 4.45 -12.20 13.15
N ILE A 543 5.13 -11.71 14.19
CA ILE A 543 5.23 -10.30 14.60
C ILE A 543 6.08 -9.43 13.64
N PHE A 544 6.84 -10.05 12.71
CA PHE A 544 7.81 -9.33 11.87
C PHE A 544 7.23 -8.90 10.52
N CYS A 545 6.60 -7.72 10.53
CA CYS A 545 5.83 -7.16 9.43
C CYS A 545 6.66 -6.56 8.26
N LEU A 546 7.96 -6.27 8.43
CA LEU A 546 8.77 -5.66 7.35
C LEU A 546 10.23 -6.12 7.45
N CYS A 547 11.00 -5.45 8.30
CA CYS A 547 12.43 -5.65 8.57
C CYS A 547 12.75 -5.31 10.04
N HIS A 548 11.79 -5.49 10.95
CA HIS A 548 11.94 -5.04 12.34
C HIS A 548 12.82 -6.01 13.13
N GLY A 549 13.85 -5.50 13.80
CA GLY A 549 14.65 -6.24 14.77
C GLY A 549 13.90 -6.44 16.11
N LEU A 550 14.32 -7.44 16.89
CA LEU A 550 13.90 -7.60 18.28
C LEU A 550 14.67 -6.63 19.17
N LYS A 551 13.97 -5.92 20.08
CA LYS A 551 14.62 -5.27 21.22
C LYS A 551 15.14 -6.34 22.19
N SER A 552 16.25 -6.05 22.87
CA SER A 552 16.91 -6.93 23.82
C SER A 552 16.15 -7.16 25.14
N ASP A 553 14.96 -6.56 25.34
CA ASP A 553 14.27 -6.55 26.64
C ASP A 553 13.03 -7.46 26.75
N GLY A 554 12.66 -8.20 25.69
CA GLY A 554 11.61 -9.22 25.77
C GLY A 554 10.19 -8.70 26.04
N SER A 555 9.92 -7.40 25.88
CA SER A 555 8.59 -6.83 26.08
C SER A 555 7.70 -6.91 24.81
N HIS A 556 6.48 -7.45 24.95
CA HIS A 556 5.47 -7.53 23.89
C HIS A 556 4.82 -6.16 23.63
N GLN A 557 4.98 -5.62 22.42
CA GLN A 557 4.25 -4.43 21.94
C GLN A 557 2.86 -4.82 21.40
N SER A 558 1.85 -4.00 21.70
CA SER A 558 0.48 -4.18 21.21
C SER A 558 0.39 -3.99 19.68
N PRO A 559 -0.66 -4.52 19.01
CA PRO A 559 -0.69 -4.73 17.54
C PRO A 559 -0.79 -3.46 16.68
N GLY A 560 -0.59 -2.26 17.24
CA GLY A 560 -0.98 -0.98 16.62
C GLY A 560 0.14 -0.10 16.10
N SER A 561 1.41 -0.40 16.36
CA SER A 561 2.51 0.50 15.95
C SER A 561 3.77 -0.28 15.57
N CYS A 562 4.05 -0.38 14.26
CA CYS A 562 5.41 -0.62 13.78
C CYS A 562 6.18 0.70 13.90
N THR A 563 6.74 0.96 15.08
CA THR A 563 7.73 2.01 15.28
C THR A 563 9.02 1.37 15.76
N MET A 564 10.09 1.54 14.96
CA MET A 564 11.43 1.51 15.50
C MET A 564 11.54 2.70 16.45
N LEU A 565 11.72 2.42 17.74
CA LEU A 565 12.34 3.37 18.65
C LEU A 565 13.60 2.69 19.14
N ASP A 566 14.69 3.46 19.19
CA ASP A 566 16.07 3.05 19.46
C ASP A 566 16.24 2.08 20.65
#